data_AF-A0A174QC98-F1
#
_entry.id   AF-A0A174QC98-F1
#
_cell.length_a   1.000
_cell.length_b   1.000
_cell.length_c   1.000
_cell.angle_alpha   90.00
_cell.angle_beta   90.00
_cell.angle_gamma   90.00
#
_symmetry.space_group_name_H-M   'P 1'
#
loop_
_entity.id
_entity.type
_entity.pdbx_description
1 polymer ?
#
loop_
_entity_poly.entity_id
_entity_poly.type
_entity_poly.pdbx_seq_one_letter_code
_entity_poly.pdbx_strand_id
1 'polypeptide(L)' 'MRKPLERELKSYREQGISLYLDGTLSNPKTIAKACQIAEGGGYMRDYVEDEKGRIARVDFDFVKEK' A
#
# COMPACT_ATOMS: atom_id res chain seq x y z
N MET A 1 -17.83 -8.62 -3.41
CA MET A 1 -17.32 -8.30 -2.06
C MET A 1 -16.21 -7.25 -2.19
N ARG A 2 -16.32 -6.09 -1.52
CA ARG A 2 -15.20 -5.13 -1.46
C ARG A 2 -14.08 -5.78 -0.65
N LYS A 3 -12.90 -5.92 -1.22
CA LYS A 3 -11.76 -6.58 -0.56
C LYS A 3 -11.39 -5.82 0.71
N PRO A 4 -11.08 -6.49 1.82
CA PRO A 4 -10.72 -5.86 3.09
C PRO A 4 -9.56 -4.85 2.94
N LEU A 5 -8.55 -5.18 2.13
CA LEU A 5 -7.40 -4.31 1.86
C LEU A 5 -7.79 -2.96 1.22
N GLU A 6 -8.71 -2.93 0.25
CA GLU A 6 -9.11 -1.66 -0.37
C GLU A 6 -9.78 -0.72 0.65
N ARG A 7 -10.52 -1.27 1.62
CA ARG A 7 -11.16 -0.46 2.68
C ARG A 7 -10.13 0.09 3.66
N GLU A 8 -9.17 -0.72 4.08
CA GLU A 8 -8.04 -0.30 4.93
C GLU A 8 -7.28 0.86 4.28
N LEU A 9 -6.90 0.71 3.01
CA LEU A 9 -6.15 1.73 2.27
C LEU A 9 -6.94 3.02 2.05
N LYS A 10 -8.27 2.94 1.91
CA LYS A 10 -9.12 4.15 1.90
C LYS A 10 -9.04 4.90 3.21
N SER A 11 -9.09 4.19 4.35
CA SER A 11 -8.96 4.81 5.66
C SER A 11 -7.60 5.50 5.85
N TYR A 12 -6.52 4.93 5.32
CA TYR A 12 -5.20 5.60 5.32
C TYR A 12 -5.23 6.91 4.53
N ARG A 13 -5.81 6.91 3.32
CA ARG A 13 -5.94 8.12 2.51
C ARG A 13 -6.81 9.18 3.17
N GLU A 14 -7.89 8.79 3.84
CA GLU A 14 -8.75 9.70 4.62
C GLU A 14 -8.01 10.34 5.81
N GLN A 15 -7.02 9.65 6.38
CA GLN A 15 -6.13 10.17 7.43
C GLN A 15 -4.97 11.01 6.87
N GLY A 16 -4.89 11.21 5.56
CA GLY A 16 -3.80 11.97 4.91
C GLY A 16 -2.53 11.16 4.68
N ILE A 17 -2.56 9.84 4.91
CA ILE A 17 -1.41 8.95 4.67
C ILE A 17 -1.28 8.70 3.17
N SER A 18 -0.09 8.96 2.63
CA SER A 18 0.21 8.72 1.22
C SER A 18 0.46 7.25 0.95
N LEU A 19 -0.01 6.74 -0.20
CA LEU A 19 0.17 5.35 -0.58
C LEU A 19 0.95 5.27 -1.88
N TYR A 20 1.94 4.42 -1.94
CA TYR A 20 2.76 4.21 -3.11
C TYR A 20 2.79 2.74 -3.49
N LEU A 21 2.96 2.49 -4.79
CA LEU A 21 3.14 1.18 -5.38
C LEU A 21 4.40 1.25 -6.25
N ASP A 22 5.41 0.45 -5.93
CA ASP A 22 6.71 0.41 -6.60
C ASP A 22 7.30 1.82 -6.81
N GLY A 23 7.38 2.58 -5.70
CA GLY A 23 7.89 3.96 -5.70
C GLY A 23 6.98 5.02 -6.35
N THR A 24 5.82 4.66 -6.88
CA THR A 24 4.88 5.59 -7.54
C THR A 24 3.66 5.90 -6.68
N LEU A 25 3.31 7.18 -6.52
CA LEU A 25 2.10 7.59 -5.79
C LEU A 25 0.87 6.94 -6.42
N SER A 26 0.09 6.24 -5.60
CA SER A 26 -0.98 5.37 -6.09
C SER A 26 -2.24 5.50 -5.23
N ASN A 27 -3.27 4.74 -5.59
CA ASN A 27 -4.57 4.76 -4.93
C ASN A 27 -4.96 3.36 -4.38
N PRO A 28 -5.87 3.30 -3.39
CA PRO A 28 -6.30 2.06 -2.75
C PRO A 28 -6.74 0.96 -3.70
N LYS A 29 -7.45 1.31 -4.78
CA LYS A 29 -8.00 0.34 -5.74
C LYS A 29 -6.88 -0.28 -6.58
N THR A 30 -5.92 0.53 -7.02
CA THR A 30 -4.76 0.06 -7.80
C THR A 30 -3.90 -0.89 -6.97
N ILE A 31 -3.53 -0.50 -5.75
CA ILE A 31 -2.72 -1.33 -4.85
C ILE A 31 -3.44 -2.65 -4.52
N ALA A 32 -4.71 -2.58 -4.10
CA ALA A 32 -5.48 -3.79 -3.78
C ALA A 32 -5.72 -4.71 -4.99
N LYS A 33 -5.67 -4.18 -6.22
CA LYS A 33 -5.68 -4.99 -7.43
C LYS A 33 -4.32 -5.64 -7.67
N ALA A 34 -3.23 -4.88 -7.57
CA ALA A 34 -1.86 -5.37 -7.71
C ALA A 34 -1.57 -6.52 -6.73
N CYS A 35 -1.89 -6.34 -5.44
CA CYS A 35 -1.73 -7.39 -4.44
C CYS A 35 -2.60 -8.64 -4.69
N GLN A 36 -3.76 -8.50 -5.36
CA GLN A 36 -4.60 -9.66 -5.65
C GLN A 36 -4.06 -10.51 -6.81
N ILE A 37 -3.44 -9.87 -7.80
CA ILE A 37 -3.01 -10.55 -9.04
C ILE A 37 -1.51 -10.83 -9.05
N ALA A 38 -0.83 -10.56 -7.94
CA ALA A 38 0.58 -10.86 -7.77
C ALA A 38 0.78 -12.39 -7.83
N GLU A 39 1.67 -12.83 -8.72
CA GLU A 39 2.07 -14.22 -8.91
C GLU A 39 3.59 -14.31 -8.85
N GLY A 40 4.14 -15.40 -8.30
CA GLY A 40 5.59 -15.59 -8.14
C GLY A 40 6.23 -14.57 -7.17
N GLY A 41 5.47 -14.12 -6.18
CA GLY A 41 5.84 -13.04 -5.29
C GLY A 41 4.64 -12.40 -4.59
N GLY A 42 4.93 -11.39 -3.77
CA GLY A 42 3.94 -10.60 -3.06
C GLY A 42 4.42 -9.17 -2.84
N TYR A 43 3.50 -8.27 -2.49
CA TYR A 43 3.86 -6.91 -2.11
C TYR A 43 4.09 -6.84 -0.60
N MET A 44 5.25 -6.33 -0.19
CA MET A 44 5.53 -6.01 1.21
C MET A 44 5.22 -4.53 1.48
N ARG A 45 4.94 -4.21 2.74
CA ARG A 45 4.55 -2.86 3.18
C ARG A 45 5.62 -2.26 4.08
N ASP A 46 6.15 -1.10 3.68
CA ASP A 46 7.01 -0.28 4.52
C ASP A 46 6.27 0.98 5.00
N TYR A 47 6.51 1.36 6.26
CA TYR A 47 5.89 2.52 6.90
C TYR A 47 6.94 3.62 7.06
N VAL A 48 6.63 4.80 6.52
CA VAL A 48 7.49 5.97 6.63
C VAL A 48 6.83 6.97 7.56
N GLU A 49 7.58 7.40 8.57
CA GLU A 49 7.13 8.35 9.58
C GLU A 49 7.38 9.81 9.17
N ASP A 50 6.56 10.73 9.66
CA ASP A 50 6.83 12.16 9.65
C ASP A 50 7.77 12.58 10.80
N GLU A 51 8.12 13.86 10.85
CA GLU A 51 8.96 14.45 11.90
C GLU A 51 8.38 14.31 13.32
N LYS A 52 7.11 13.92 13.46
CA LYS A 52 6.41 13.72 14.73
C LYS A 52 6.24 12.23 15.08
N GLY A 53 6.86 11.32 14.31
CA GLY A 53 6.75 9.87 14.51
C GLY A 53 5.38 9.30 14.13
N ARG A 54 4.60 9.99 13.29
CA ARG A 54 3.31 9.47 12.78
C ARG A 54 3.52 8.90 11.40
N ILE A 55 2.79 7.83 11.07
CA ILE A 55 2.82 7.28 9.71
C ILE A 55 2.37 8.35 8.71
N ALA A 56 3.27 8.74 7.81
CA ALA A 56 3.03 9.72 6.76
C ALA A 56 2.79 9.05 5.40
N ARG A 57 3.43 7.90 5.18
CA ARG A 57 3.40 7.16 3.93
C ARG A 57 3.49 5.65 4.17
N VAL A 58 2.83 4.89 3.30
CA VAL A 58 2.95 3.44 3.20
C VAL A 58 3.39 3.08 1.78
N ASP A 59 4.47 2.33 1.68
CA ASP A 59 5.08 1.87 0.45
C ASP A 59 4.76 0.40 0.21
N PHE A 60 4.25 0.08 -0.98
CA PHE A 60 4.04 -1.29 -1.43
C PHE A 60 5.05 -1.62 -2.53
N ASP A 61 5.99 -2.50 -2.22
CA ASP A 61 7.02 -2.93 -3.17
C ASP A 61 6.93 -4.43 -3.45
N PHE A 62 7.03 -4.80 -4.72
CA PHE A 62 6.95 -6.20 -5.12
C PHE A 62 8.22 -6.98 -4.75
N VAL A 63 8.03 -8.11 -4.09
CA VAL A 63 9.09 -9.02 -3.66
C VAL A 63 8.84 -10.38 -4.30
N LYS A 64 9.81 -10.82 -5.10
CA LYS A 64 9.74 -12.13 -5.78
C LYS A 64 9.93 -13.27 -4.77
N GLU A 65 9.13 -14.32 -4.92
CA GLU A 65 9.42 -15.60 -4.30
C GLU A 65 10.66 -16.22 -4.96
N LYS A 66 11.46 -16.94 -4.16
CA LYS A 66 12.73 -17.55 -4.62
C LYS A 66 12.52 -18.81 -5.43
#